data_AF-A0A934A474-F1
#
_entry.id   AF-A0A934A474-F1
#
_cell.length_a   1.000
_cell.length_b   1.000
_cell.length_c   1.000
_cell.angle_alpha   90.00
_cell.angle_beta   90.00
_cell.angle_gamma   90.00
#
_symmetry.space_group_name_H-M   'P 1'
#
loop_
_entity.id
_entity.type
_entity.pdbx_description
1 polymer ?
#
loop_
_entity_poly.entity_id
_entity_poly.type
_entity_poly.pdbx_seq_one_letter_code
_entity_poly.pdbx_strand_id
1 'polypeptide(L)' 'MISQEMFFNLFGSQVRQLATANGITDADAERVILIFSEAMKNPYMDERQIYQRLVENTDGGE' A
#
# COMPACT_ATOMS: atom_id res chain seq x y z
N MET A 1 -24.07 -2.97 0.28
CA MET A 1 -23.02 -2.04 -0.19
C MET A 1 -21.79 -2.29 0.64
N ILE A 2 -20.67 -2.65 0.02
CA ILE A 2 -19.38 -2.66 0.70
C ILE A 2 -18.94 -1.21 0.83
N SER A 3 -18.67 -0.73 2.04
CA SER A 3 -18.14 0.61 2.23
C SER A 3 -16.67 0.64 1.82
N GLN A 4 -16.20 1.80 1.34
CA GLN A 4 -14.80 2.01 1.01
C GLN A 4 -13.89 1.68 2.20
N GLU A 5 -14.36 1.92 3.42
CA GLU A 5 -13.69 1.56 4.67
C GLU A 5 -13.55 0.04 4.87
N MET A 6 -14.60 -0.74 4.56
CA MET A 6 -14.54 -2.20 4.64
C MET A 6 -13.56 -2.77 3.61
N PHE A 7 -13.55 -2.23 2.39
CA PHE A 7 -12.56 -2.62 1.37
C PHE A 7 -11.13 -2.33 1.83
N PHE A 8 -10.92 -1.15 2.42
CA PHE A 8 -9.61 -0.74 2.91
C PHE A 8 -9.11 -1.61 4.06
N ASN A 9 -9.99 -1.98 4.99
CA ASN A 9 -9.65 -2.87 6.09
C ASN A 9 -9.29 -4.28 5.61
N LEU A 10 -10.02 -4.83 4.63
CA LEU A 10 -9.71 -6.12 4.02
C LEU A 10 -8.37 -6.07 3.27
N PHE A 11 -8.15 -5.02 2.50
CA PHE A 11 -6.89 -4.79 1.78
C PHE A 11 -5.71 -4.71 2.75
N GLY A 12 -5.80 -3.88 3.80
CA GLY A 12 -4.73 -3.75 4.79
C GLY A 12 -4.43 -5.06 5.52
N SER A 13 -5.47 -5.85 5.83
CA SER A 13 -5.29 -7.18 6.43
C SER A 13 -4.52 -8.14 5.50
N GLN A 14 -4.87 -8.17 4.21
CA GLN A 14 -4.18 -8.99 3.20
C GLN A 14 -2.72 -8.56 3.01
N VAL A 15 -2.45 -7.26 2.93
CA VAL A 15 -1.07 -6.73 2.80
C VAL A 15 -0.22 -7.14 3.99
N ARG A 16 -0.74 -7.03 5.22
CA ARG A 16 -0.02 -7.48 6.43
C ARG A 16 0.23 -8.98 6.43
N GLN A 17 -0.75 -9.79 6.05
CA GLN A 17 -0.58 -11.25 5.93
C GLN A 17 0.52 -11.62 4.92
N LEU A 18 0.50 -10.98 3.75
CA LEU A 18 1.52 -11.16 2.73
C LEU A 18 2.89 -10.69 3.21
N ALA A 19 2.95 -9.57 3.95
CA ALA A 19 4.20 -9.07 4.49
C ALA A 19 4.82 -10.07 5.48
N THR A 20 4.02 -10.57 6.43
CA THR A 20 4.45 -11.61 7.37
C THR A 20 4.92 -12.88 6.65
N ALA A 21 4.19 -13.32 5.61
CA ALA A 21 4.53 -14.52 4.85
C ALA A 21 5.85 -14.40 4.05
N ASN A 22 6.22 -13.18 3.65
CA ASN A 22 7.41 -12.93 2.83
C ASN A 22 8.57 -12.30 3.62
N GLY A 23 8.45 -12.16 4.94
CA GLY A 23 9.48 -11.52 5.78
C GLY A 23 9.64 -10.02 5.53
N ILE A 24 8.62 -9.37 4.99
CA ILE A 24 8.57 -7.91 4.80
C ILE A 24 8.25 -7.27 6.16
N THR A 25 8.86 -6.12 6.45
CA THR A 25 8.65 -5.44 7.73
C THR A 25 7.24 -4.85 7.83
N ASP A 26 6.73 -4.72 9.06
CA ASP A 26 5.46 -4.04 9.31
C ASP A 26 5.47 -2.59 8.80
N ALA A 27 6.63 -1.92 8.85
CA ALA A 27 6.81 -0.56 8.34
C ALA A 27 6.59 -0.50 6.82
N ASP A 28 7.10 -1.48 6.07
CA ASP A 28 6.90 -1.54 4.63
C ASP A 28 5.46 -1.92 4.27
N ALA A 29 4.82 -2.81 5.05
CA ALA A 29 3.40 -3.11 4.90
C ALA A 29 2.52 -1.86 5.12
N GLU A 30 2.80 -1.07 6.15
CA GLU A 30 2.09 0.18 6.42
C GLU A 30 2.31 1.22 5.31
N ARG A 31 3.52 1.29 4.74
CA ARG A 31 3.81 2.16 3.58
C ARG A 31 2.99 1.77 2.34
N VAL A 32 2.92 0.47 2.02
CA VAL A 32 2.08 -0.02 0.92
C VAL A 32 0.63 0.39 1.15
N ILE A 33 0.11 0.18 2.37
CA ILE A 33 -1.26 0.56 2.70
C ILE A 33 -1.48 2.07 2.50
N LEU A 34 -0.56 2.91 2.96
CA LEU A 34 -0.65 4.36 2.81
C LEU A 34 -0.72 4.79 1.34
N ILE A 35 0.20 4.30 0.50
CA ILE A 35 0.28 4.66 -0.92
C ILE A 35 -1.04 4.30 -1.64
N PHE A 36 -1.58 3.12 -1.37
CA PHE A 36 -2.87 2.71 -1.94
C PHE A 36 -4.06 3.51 -1.38
N SER A 37 -3.98 4.02 -0.13
CA SER A 37 -4.97 4.97 0.42
C SER A 37 -4.98 6.29 -0.35
N GLU A 38 -3.80 6.81 -0.65
CA GLU A 38 -3.64 8.07 -1.38
C GLU A 38 -4.10 7.90 -2.84
N ALA A 39 -3.76 6.79 -3.47
CA ALA A 39 -4.21 6.46 -4.82
C ALA A 39 -5.74 6.38 -4.90
N MET A 40 -6.41 5.77 -3.93
CA MET A 40 -7.88 5.72 -3.89
C MET A 40 -8.54 7.10 -3.73
N LYS A 41 -7.84 8.06 -3.11
CA LYS A 41 -8.34 9.43 -2.91
C LYS A 41 -7.98 10.36 -4.08
N ASN A 42 -7.02 9.97 -4.92
CA ASN A 42 -6.51 10.79 -6.00
C ASN A 42 -6.88 10.20 -7.38
N PRO A 43 -7.87 10.78 -8.09
CA PRO A 43 -8.30 10.28 -9.40
C PRO A 43 -7.25 10.45 -10.50
N TYR A 44 -6.16 11.19 -10.25
CA TYR A 44 -5.07 11.41 -11.21
C TYR A 44 -3.87 10.49 -10.97
N MET A 45 -3.91 9.67 -9.92
CA MET A 45 -2.82 8.76 -9.61
C MET A 45 -2.98 7.47 -10.42
N ASP A 46 -2.13 7.32 -11.42
CA ASP A 46 -2.12 6.12 -12.28
C ASP A 46 -1.21 5.02 -11.72
N GLU A 47 -1.32 3.81 -12.29
CA GLU A 47 -0.55 2.64 -11.89
C GLU A 47 0.98 2.88 -11.89
N ARG A 48 1.51 3.65 -12.86
CA ARG A 48 2.94 3.93 -12.94
C ARG A 48 3.38 4.81 -11.78
N GLN A 49 2.57 5.79 -11.40
CA GLN A 49 2.85 6.65 -10.24
C GLN A 49 2.79 5.87 -8.92
N ILE A 50 1.83 4.93 -8.79
CA ILE A 50 1.76 4.03 -7.64
C ILE A 50 3.02 3.17 -7.55
N TYR A 51 3.42 2.55 -8.66
CA TYR A 51 4.61 1.72 -8.72
C TYR A 51 5.89 2.51 -8.40
N GLN A 52 6.02 3.71 -8.96
CA GLN A 52 7.15 4.59 -8.68
C GLN A 52 7.24 4.91 -7.18
N ARG A 53 6.12 5.24 -6.51
CA ARG A 53 6.13 5.48 -5.06
C ARG A 53 6.51 4.25 -4.24
N LEU A 54 6.11 3.06 -4.67
CA LEU A 54 6.48 1.81 -4.01
C LEU A 54 8.00 1.54 -4.12
N VAL A 55 8.59 1.83 -5.29
CA VAL A 55 10.02 1.57 -5.55
C VAL A 55 10.92 2.67 -4.97
N GLU A 56 10.59 3.96 -5.15
CA GLU A 56 11.40 5.08 -4.65
C GLU A 56 11.57 5.08 -3.13
N ASN A 57 10.58 4.57 -2.39
CA ASN A 57 10.65 4.48 -0.92
C ASN A 57 11.31 3.18 -0.42
N THR A 58 11.65 2.27 -1.34
CA THR A 58 12.44 1.06 -1.04
C THR A 58 13.95 1.35 -1.15
N ASP A 59 14.35 2.30 -2.00
CA ASP A 59 15.75 2.69 -2.26
C ASP A 59 16.23 3.93 -1.48
N GLY A 60 15.36 4.60 -0.71
CA GLY A 60 15.70 5.79 0.08
C GLY A 60 16.56 5.54 1.33
N GLY A 61 17.31 4.44 1.37
CA GLY A 61 18.28 4.11 2.41
C GLY A 61 19.70 4.53 2.02
N GLU A 62 19.94 5.85 1.95
CA GLU A 62 21.27 6.45 2.07
C GLU A 62 21.28 7.47 3.22
#